data_AF-A0A3A2ZGV4-F1
#
_entry.id   AF-A0A3A2ZGV4-F1
#
_cell.length_a   1.000
_cell.length_b   1.000
_cell.length_c   1.000
_cell.angle_alpha   90.00
_cell.angle_beta   90.00
_cell.angle_gamma   90.00
#
_symmetry.space_group_name_H-M   'P 1'
#
loop_
_entity.id
_entity.type
_entity.pdbx_description
1 polymer ?
#
loop_
_entity_poly.entity_id
_entity_poly.type
_entity_poly.pdbx_seq_one_letter_code
_entity_poly.pdbx_strand_id
1 'polypeptide(L)' 'SCQVICEKVEKSDIATIDKKKYLVPADLTVGQFVYVIRKRIKLSPEKAIFIFVDEVLPPTAALMS' A
#
# COMPACT_ATOMS: atom_id res chain seq x y z
N SER A 1 13.31 -10.01 -3.51
CA SER A 1 12.47 -9.12 -2.69
C SER A 1 12.90 -7.69 -2.96
N CYS A 2 11.96 -6.74 -2.95
CA CYS A 2 12.23 -5.32 -3.10
C CYS A 2 11.97 -4.57 -1.78
N GLN A 3 12.63 -3.43 -1.61
CA GLN A 3 12.34 -2.53 -0.50
C GLN A 3 11.34 -1.47 -0.96
N VAL A 4 10.27 -1.30 -0.19
CA VAL A 4 9.21 -0.34 -0.48
C VAL A 4 9.06 0.59 0.71
N ILE A 5 9.00 1.89 0.45
CA ILE A 5 8.61 2.89 1.43
C ILE A 5 7.16 3.28 1.12
N CYS A 6 6.27 3.09 2.09
CA CYS A 6 4.86 3.45 1.96
C CYS A 6 4.51 4.49 3.03
N GLU A 7 4.02 5.63 2.58
CA GLU A 7 3.67 6.76 3.43
C GLU A 7 2.22 7.18 3.24
N LYS A 8 1.63 7.75 4.30
CA LYS A 8 0.32 8.38 4.23
C LYS A 8 0.47 9.77 3.61
N VAL A 9 -0.40 10.12 2.66
CA VAL A 9 -0.53 11.49 2.17
C VAL A 9 -1.16 12.41 3.23
N GLU A 10 -0.64 13.62 3.39
CA GLU A 10 -0.99 14.53 4.50
C GLU A 10 -2.49 14.83 4.59
N LYS A 11 -3.17 14.94 3.45
CA LYS A 11 -4.61 15.32 3.36
C LYS A 11 -5.57 14.12 3.38
N SER A 12 -5.11 12.94 3.79
CA SER A 12 -5.93 11.73 3.86
C SER A 12 -6.51 11.50 5.25
N ASP A 13 -7.74 10.97 5.30
CA ASP A 13 -8.43 10.58 6.54
C ASP A 13 -8.05 9.17 7.05
N ILE A 14 -7.08 8.50 6.43
CA ILE A 14 -6.61 7.18 6.89
C ILE A 14 -5.75 7.32 8.17
N ALA A 15 -5.71 6.25 8.96
CA ALA A 15 -4.82 6.18 10.12
C ALA A 15 -3.34 6.27 9.70
N THR A 16 -2.51 6.80 10.58
CA THR A 16 -1.06 6.90 10.35
C THR A 16 -0.43 5.51 10.23
N ILE A 17 0.47 5.35 9.26
CA ILE A 17 1.27 4.13 9.09
C ILE A 17 2.45 4.18 10.06
N ASP A 18 2.50 3.23 10.99
CA ASP A 18 3.55 3.07 12.00
C ASP A 18 4.88 2.60 11.38
N LYS A 19 4.83 1.59 10.50
CA LYS A 19 6.01 1.02 9.84
C LYS A 19 6.00 1.34 8.36
N LYS A 20 6.77 2.35 7.94
CA LYS A 20 6.81 2.80 6.54
C LYS A 20 7.66 1.95 5.61
N LYS A 21 8.64 1.21 6.14
CA LYS A 21 9.57 0.39 5.34
C LYS A 21 9.13 -1.07 5.31
N TYR A 22 8.91 -1.61 4.10
CA TYR A 22 8.46 -2.96 3.84
C TYR A 22 9.48 -3.71 2.98
N LEU A 23 9.76 -4.96 3.34
CA LEU A 23 10.44 -5.90 2.47
C LEU A 23 9.38 -6.76 1.80
N VAL A 24 9.23 -6.60 0.49
CA VAL A 24 8.14 -7.20 -0.28
C VAL A 24 8.69 -8.32 -1.18
N PRO A 25 8.04 -9.50 -1.23
CA PRO A 25 8.39 -10.55 -2.21
C PRO A 25 8.22 -10.04 -3.65
N ALA A 26 9.05 -10.53 -4.58
CA ALA A 26 9.06 -10.03 -5.97
C ALA A 26 7.81 -10.45 -6.77
N ASP A 27 7.17 -11.53 -6.35
CA ASP A 27 5.96 -12.14 -6.88
C ASP A 27 4.67 -11.56 -6.28
N LEU A 28 4.79 -10.67 -5.30
CA LEU A 28 3.62 -10.03 -4.68
C LEU A 28 3.04 -8.97 -5.62
N THR A 29 1.72 -8.95 -5.79
CA THR A 29 1.05 -7.95 -6.62
C THR A 29 0.74 -6.68 -5.83
N VAL A 30 0.56 -5.58 -6.55
CA VAL A 30 0.09 -4.30 -5.97
C VAL A 30 -1.20 -4.50 -5.17
N GLY A 31 -2.17 -5.25 -5.69
CA GLY A 31 -3.44 -5.51 -4.99
C GLY A 31 -3.25 -6.28 -3.68
N GLN A 32 -2.35 -7.26 -3.66
CA GLN A 32 -1.97 -7.95 -2.43
C GLN A 32 -1.27 -7.00 -1.45
N PHE A 33 -0.42 -6.10 -1.92
CA PHE A 33 0.26 -5.12 -1.08
C PHE A 33 -0.74 -4.14 -0.45
N VAL A 34 -1.70 -3.63 -1.22
CA VAL A 34 -2.81 -2.80 -0.74
C VAL A 34 -3.56 -3.51 0.40
N TYR A 35 -3.81 -4.82 0.25
CA TYR A 35 -4.47 -5.62 1.30
C TYR A 35 -3.63 -5.73 2.58
N VAL A 36 -2.30 -5.87 2.46
CA VAL A 36 -1.38 -5.83 3.61
C VAL A 36 -1.43 -4.48 4.33
N ILE A 37 -1.41 -3.37 3.58
CA ILE A 37 -1.52 -2.02 4.15
C ILE A 37 -2.87 -1.84 4.85
N ARG A 38 -3.99 -2.24 4.22
CA ARG A 38 -5.33 -2.20 4.82
C ARG A 38 -5.38 -2.89 6.19
N LYS A 39 -4.78 -4.08 6.30
CA LYS A 39 -4.69 -4.81 7.57
C LYS A 39 -3.83 -4.09 8.61
N ARG A 40 -2.72 -3.48 8.19
CA ARG A 40 -1.81 -2.74 9.08
C ARG A 40 -2.48 -1.53 9.72
N ILE A 41 -3.17 -0.72 8.93
CA ILE A 41 -3.89 0.46 9.42
C ILE A 41 -5.29 0.13 9.98
N LYS A 42 -5.66 -1.16 10.04
CA LYS A 42 -6.97 -1.66 10.51
C LYS A 42 -8.16 -0.96 9.85
N LEU A 43 -8.04 -0.69 8.54
CA LEU A 43 -9.07 0.04 7.80
C LEU A 43 -10.28 -0.87 7.51
N SER A 44 -11.46 -0.42 7.95
CA SER A 44 -12.73 -1.09 7.72
C SER A 44 -12.97 -1.44 6.24
N PRO A 45 -13.59 -2.60 5.93
CA PRO A 45 -13.85 -3.03 4.56
C PRO A 45 -14.63 -2.00 3.73
N GLU A 46 -15.54 -1.27 4.37
CA GLU A 46 -16.38 -0.22 3.78
C GLU A 46 -15.61 1.02 3.31
N LYS A 47 -14.41 1.26 3.86
CA LYS A 47 -13.58 2.40 3.48
C LYS A 47 -12.68 2.04 2.30
N ALA A 48 -12.60 2.95 1.34
CA ALA A 48 -11.69 2.84 0.21
C ALA A 48 -10.24 3.15 0.61
N ILE A 49 -9.29 2.53 -0.08
CA ILE A 49 -7.85 2.81 0.04
C ILE A 49 -7.26 2.80 -1.36
N PHE A 50 -6.40 3.78 -1.63
CA PHE A 50 -5.69 3.93 -2.89
C PHE A 50 -4.19 4.08 -2.58
N ILE A 51 -3.36 3.47 -3.40
CA ILE A 51 -1.90 3.64 -3.36
C ILE A 51 -1.50 4.27 -4.69
N PHE A 52 -0.55 5.19 -4.63
CA PHE A 52 0.00 5.87 -5.79
C PHE A 52 1.49 5.58 -5.88
N VAL A 53 1.97 5.39 -7.11
CA VAL A 53 3.39 5.30 -7.46
C VAL A 53 3.61 6.31 -8.57
N ASP A 54 4.53 7.26 -8.37
CA ASP A 54 4.75 8.39 -9.28
C ASP A 54 3.46 9.15 -9.63
N GLU A 55 2.63 9.45 -8.62
CA GLU A 55 1.32 10.12 -8.76
C GLU A 55 0.26 9.36 -9.59
N VAL A 56 0.55 8.12 -10.00
CA VAL A 56 -0.36 7.28 -10.80
C VAL A 56 -0.90 6.13 -9.95
N LEU A 57 -2.14 5.70 -10.23
CA LEU A 57 -2.70 4.46 -9.69
C LEU A 57 -2.11 3.25 -10.43
N PRO A 58 -1.22 2.46 -9.81
CA PRO A 58 -0.69 1.26 -10.43
C PRO A 58 -1.79 0.21 -10.67
N PRO A 59 -1.70 -0.60 -11.74
CA PRO A 59 -2.59 -1.73 -11.95
C PRO A 59 -2.50 -2.72 -10.78
N THR A 60 -3.65 -3.17 -10.24
CA THR A 60 -3.69 -4.08 -9.09
C THR A 60 -3.04 -5.44 -9.36
N ALA A 61 -2.99 -5.86 -10.62
CA ALA A 61 -2.35 -7.11 -11.07
C ALA A 61 -0.84 -6.97 -11.33
N ALA A 62 -0.29 -5.76 -11.32
CA ALA A 62 1.15 -5.55 -11.52
C ALA A 62 1.95 -6.15 -10.35
N LEU A 63 3.15 -6.66 -10.65
CA LEU A 63 4.10 -7.12 -9.65
C LEU A 63 4.78 -5.93 -8.98
N MET A 64 5.22 -6.11 -7.74
CA MET A 64 5.96 -5.10 -6.96
C MET A 64 7.47 -5.04 -7.31
N SER A 65 7.93 -5.83 -8.30
CA SER A 65 9.34 -5.92 -8.71
C SER A 65 9.74 -4.93 -9.80
#